data_AF-A0A828YZY5-F1
#
_entry.id   AF-A0A828YZY5-F1
#
_cell.length_a   1.000
_cell.length_b   1.000
_cell.length_c   1.000
_cell.angle_alpha   90.00
_cell.angle_beta   90.00
_cell.angle_gamma   90.00
#
_symmetry.space_group_name_H-M   'P 1'
#
loop_
_entity.id
_entity.type
_entity.pdbx_description
1 polymer ?
#
loop_
_entity_poly.entity_id
_entity_poly.type
_entity_poly.pdbx_seq_one_letter_code
_entity_poly.pdbx_strand_id
1 'polypeptide(L)' 'MSETKKLKSGIVQKPCRRCGKIFDCGAAINSCECFSTNLPPEIAKQLQTNYDDCLCVSCLKDLSGSI' A
#
# COMPACT_ATOMS: atom_id res chain seq x y z
N MET A 1 -10.57 4.72 -29.02
CA MET A 1 -10.79 3.32 -28.61
C MET A 1 -9.67 3.03 -27.61
N SER A 2 -9.76 3.40 -26.33
CA SER A 2 -10.57 2.80 -25.23
C SER A 2 -10.32 1.31 -25.02
N GLU A 3 -9.05 0.93 -24.90
CA GLU A 3 -8.64 -0.39 -24.40
C GLU A 3 -8.48 -0.34 -22.88
N THR A 4 -9.58 -0.13 -22.19
CA THR A 4 -9.66 -0.37 -20.75
C THR A 4 -9.76 -1.88 -20.54
N LYS A 5 -9.04 -2.38 -19.53
CA LYS A 5 -9.19 -3.69 -18.86
C LYS A 5 -8.12 -4.75 -19.18
N LYS A 6 -6.85 -4.39 -18.94
CA LYS A 6 -5.82 -5.38 -18.62
C LYS A 6 -6.20 -6.05 -17.28
N LEU A 7 -6.67 -7.29 -17.37
CA LEU A 7 -7.04 -8.17 -16.27
C LEU A 7 -5.89 -8.21 -15.25
N LYS A 8 -6.07 -7.52 -14.11
CA LYS A 8 -5.03 -7.37 -13.07
C LYS A 8 -4.90 -8.66 -12.26
N SER A 9 -4.27 -9.68 -12.83
CA SER A 9 -3.98 -10.97 -12.16
C SER A 9 -2.87 -10.90 -11.10
N GLY A 10 -2.70 -9.76 -10.42
CA GLY A 10 -1.64 -9.53 -9.43
C GLY A 10 -2.03 -8.57 -8.30
N ILE A 11 -3.33 -8.27 -8.18
CA ILE A 11 -3.88 -7.63 -6.99
C ILE A 11 -4.35 -8.73 -6.05
N VAL A 12 -3.89 -8.68 -4.81
CA VAL A 12 -4.34 -9.59 -3.75
C VAL A 12 -5.02 -8.80 -2.65
N GLN A 13 -6.17 -9.28 -2.17
CA GLN A 13 -6.83 -8.69 -1.02
C GLN A 13 -6.21 -9.24 0.26
N LYS A 14 -5.76 -8.35 1.13
CA LYS A 14 -5.18 -8.73 2.43
C LYS A 14 -5.50 -7.71 3.52
N PRO A 15 -5.54 -8.12 4.80
CA PRO A 15 -5.77 -7.20 5.91
C PRO A 15 -4.56 -6.29 6.14
N CYS A 16 -4.82 -5.01 6.34
CA CYS A 16 -3.81 -4.05 6.78
C CYS A 16 -3.33 -4.39 8.19
N ARG A 17 -2.01 -4.58 8.38
CA ARG A 17 -1.43 -4.90 9.71
C ARG A 17 -1.57 -3.78 10.75
N ARG A 18 -1.90 -2.55 10.32
CA ARG A 18 -2.10 -1.39 11.21
C ARG A 18 -3.56 -1.20 11.63
N CYS A 19 -4.51 -1.24 10.69
CA CYS A 19 -5.93 -0.94 10.97
C CYS A 19 -6.88 -2.13 10.81
N GLY A 20 -6.40 -3.28 10.35
CA GLY A 20 -7.21 -4.50 10.16
C GLY A 20 -8.13 -4.49 8.93
N LYS A 21 -8.28 -3.36 8.22
CA LYS A 21 -9.15 -3.27 7.04
C LYS A 21 -8.59 -4.09 5.88
N ILE A 22 -9.46 -4.80 5.17
CA ILE A 22 -9.12 -5.49 3.92
C ILE A 22 -8.90 -4.44 2.83
N PHE A 23 -7.80 -4.56 2.09
CA PHE A 23 -7.49 -3.69 0.96
C PHE A 23 -6.86 -4.48 -0.19
N ASP A 24 -7.00 -3.94 -1.40
CA ASP A 24 -6.37 -4.45 -2.61
C ASP A 24 -4.88 -4.06 -2.65
N CYS A 25 -4.00 -5.04 -2.49
CA CYS A 25 -2.56 -4.87 -2.58
C CYS A 25 -2.05 -5.28 -3.96
N GLY A 26 -1.62 -4.30 -4.75
CA GLY A 26 -0.97 -4.50 -6.05
C GLY A 26 0.56 -4.56 -5.98
N ALA A 27 1.16 -4.84 -4.81
CA ALA A 27 2.60 -4.81 -4.62
C ALA A 27 3.35 -5.80 -5.54
N ALA A 28 2.77 -6.96 -5.80
CA ALA A 28 3.35 -8.00 -6.67
C ALA A 28 3.53 -7.55 -8.14
N ILE A 29 2.75 -6.55 -8.58
CA ILE A 29 2.79 -6.00 -9.94
C ILE A 29 3.16 -4.52 -9.98
N ASN A 30 3.73 -4.00 -8.88
CA ASN A 30 4.09 -2.58 -8.73
C ASN A 30 2.93 -1.63 -9.07
N SER A 31 1.68 -2.02 -8.79
CA SER A 31 0.48 -1.26 -9.16
C SER A 31 -0.31 -0.75 -7.94
N CYS A 32 0.36 -0.58 -6.80
CA CYS A 32 -0.25 -0.12 -5.57
C CYS A 32 0.03 1.38 -5.37
N GLU A 33 -0.99 2.13 -4.94
CA GLU A 33 -0.85 3.56 -4.61
C GLU A 33 0.18 3.84 -3.50
N CYS A 34 0.55 2.82 -2.70
CA CYS A 34 1.61 2.94 -1.69
C CYS A 34 2.98 3.29 -2.27
N PHE A 35 3.24 3.00 -3.55
CA PHE A 35 4.52 3.38 -4.17
C PHE A 35 4.58 4.89 -4.47
N SER A 36 3.43 5.53 -4.60
CA SER A 36 3.33 6.97 -4.80
C SER A 36 3.26 7.75 -3.48
N THR A 37 3.09 7.07 -2.34
CA THR A 37 3.14 7.74 -1.03
C THR A 37 4.58 8.03 -0.66
N ASN A 38 4.90 9.31 -0.46
CA ASN A 38 6.20 9.74 0.00
C ASN A 38 6.27 9.57 1.52
N LEU A 39 7.00 8.58 2.01
CA LEU A 39 7.19 8.33 3.43
C LEU A 39 8.57 8.83 3.86
N PRO A 40 8.66 9.56 4.98
CA PRO A 40 9.95 9.91 5.56
C PRO A 40 10.80 8.65 5.81
N PRO A 41 12.13 8.70 5.64
CA PRO A 41 12.99 7.53 5.80
C PRO A 41 12.93 6.94 7.23
N GLU A 42 12.75 7.79 8.24
CA GLU A 42 12.54 7.36 9.63
C GLU A 42 11.26 6.53 9.81
N ILE A 43 10.17 6.94 9.15
CA ILE A 43 8.88 6.25 9.18
C ILE A 43 9.01 4.95 8.38
N ALA A 44 9.56 4.98 7.17
CA ALA A 44 9.76 3.79 6.35
C ALA A 44 10.58 2.71 7.06
N LYS A 45 11.61 3.10 7.82
CA LYS A 45 12.42 2.17 8.63
C LYS A 45 11.61 1.59 9.80
N GLN A 46 10.81 2.42 10.48
CA GLN A 46 9.89 1.94 11.51
C GLN A 46 8.87 0.97 10.93
N LEU A 47 8.29 1.23 9.75
CA LEU A 47 7.35 0.31 9.13
C LEU A 47 7.99 -1.05 8.83
N GLN A 48 9.18 -1.07 8.24
CA GLN A 48 9.92 -2.31 7.95
C GLN A 48 10.28 -3.10 9.21
N THR A 49 10.40 -2.43 10.36
CA THR A 49 10.72 -3.08 11.64
C THR A 49 9.48 -3.57 12.38
N ASN A 50 8.36 -2.83 12.27
CA ASN A 50 7.15 -3.09 13.06
C ASN A 50 6.08 -3.89 12.30
N TYR A 51 6.18 -3.99 10.97
CA TYR A 51 5.20 -4.67 10.14
C TYR A 51 5.88 -5.59 9.13
N ASP A 52 5.55 -6.89 9.20
CA ASP A 52 6.00 -7.91 8.25
C ASP A 52 5.18 -7.95 6.94
N ASP A 53 4.16 -7.09 6.81
CA ASP A 53 3.24 -7.09 5.68
C ASP A 53 2.84 -5.67 5.26
N CYS A 54 2.16 -5.54 4.12
CA CYS A 54 1.80 -4.22 3.58
C CYS A 54 0.68 -3.55 4.39
N LEU A 55 0.74 -2.23 4.45
CA LEU A 55 -0.32 -1.38 5.00
C LEU A 55 -1.16 -0.77 3.87
N CYS A 56 -2.41 -0.45 4.17
CA CYS A 56 -3.27 0.25 3.22
C CYS A 56 -2.81 1.71 3.03
N VAL A 57 -3.12 2.28 1.87
CA VAL A 57 -2.71 3.66 1.51
C VAL A 57 -3.18 4.70 2.52
N SER A 58 -4.36 4.54 3.13
CA SER A 58 -4.86 5.45 4.16
C SER A 58 -3.96 5.46 5.40
N CYS A 59 -3.50 4.29 5.84
CA CYS A 59 -2.57 4.18 6.95
C CYS A 59 -1.19 4.74 6.61
N LEU A 60 -0.74 4.60 5.36
CA LEU A 60 0.54 5.18 4.93
C LEU A 60 0.48 6.70 4.86
N LYS A 61 -0.62 7.28 4.35
CA LYS A 61 -0.83 8.73 4.30
C LYS A 61 -0.90 9.36 5.69
N ASP A 62 -1.54 8.67 6.62
CA ASP A 62 -1.58 9.06 8.03
C ASP A 62 -0.17 9.07 8.66
N LEU A 63 0.67 8.07 8.34
CA LEU A 63 2.07 8.02 8.79
C LEU A 63 2.98 9.03 8.10
N SER A 64 2.69 9.39 6.84
CA SER A 64 3.47 10.40 6.11
C SER A 64 3.19 11.83 6.59
N GLY A 65 2.26 12.03 7.54
CA GLY A 65 1.87 13.35 8.01
C GLY A 65 1.18 14.19 6.94
N SER A 66 0.63 13.55 5.90
CA SER A 66 -0.19 14.22 4.89
C SER A 66 -1.61 14.36 5.42
N ILE A 67 -1.80 15.31 6.34
CA ILE A 67 -3.09 15.72 6.91
C ILE A 67 -3.73 16.76 6.00
#